data_AF-A0AB37MLC7-F1
#
_entry.id   AF-A0AB37MLC7-F1
#
_cell.length_a   1.000
_cell.length_b   1.000
_cell.length_c   1.000
_cell.angle_alpha   90.00
_cell.angle_beta   90.00
_cell.angle_gamma   90.00
#
_symmetry.space_group_name_H-M   'P 1'
#
loop_
_entity.id
_entity.type
_entity.pdbx_description
1 polymer ?
#
loop_
_entity_poly.entity_id
_entity_poly.type
_entity_poly.pdbx_seq_one_letter_code
_entity_poly.pdbx_strand_id
1 'polypeptide(L)'
;MERSGNFYKAIRLGYILISILIGCMAYNSLYEWQEIEALELGNKKIDELRKEINNINIQMIKFSLLGETILEWNDKDIEHYHARRMAMDSMLCRFK
;
A
#
# COMPACT_ATOMS: atom_id res chain seq x y z
N MET A 1 -42.23 49.01 9.63
CA MET A 1 -42.23 47.56 9.32
C MET A 1 -41.09 47.14 8.39
N GLU A 2 -40.69 47.96 7.41
CA GLU A 2 -39.67 47.61 6.39
C GLU A 2 -38.25 47.37 6.92
N ARG A 3 -37.82 48.10 7.98
CA ARG A 3 -36.48 47.97 8.58
C ARG A 3 -36.23 46.57 9.18
N SER A 4 -37.25 45.96 9.79
CA SER A 4 -37.15 44.63 10.42
C SER A 4 -36.99 43.50 9.38
N GLY A 5 -37.63 43.63 8.21
CA GLY A 5 -37.51 42.65 7.12
C GLY A 5 -36.10 42.58 6.51
N ASN A 6 -35.38 43.70 6.47
CA ASN A 6 -34.01 43.74 5.94
C ASN A 6 -32.99 43.08 6.88
N PHE A 7 -33.17 43.21 8.20
CA PHE A 7 -32.34 42.50 9.18
C PHE A 7 -32.50 40.98 9.07
N TYR A 8 -33.73 40.48 8.95
CA TYR A 8 -33.96 39.05 8.76
C TYR A 8 -33.34 38.51 7.46
N LYS A 9 -33.44 39.27 6.36
CA LYS A 9 -32.78 38.92 5.08
C LYS A 9 -31.26 38.87 5.21
N ALA A 10 -30.65 39.82 5.91
CA ALA A 10 -29.20 39.85 6.15
C ALA A 10 -28.73 38.65 6.99
N ILE A 11 -29.46 38.31 8.05
CA ILE A 11 -29.18 37.13 8.88
C ILE A 11 -29.28 35.84 8.05
N ARG A 12 -30.33 35.71 7.23
CA ARG A 12 -30.53 34.55 6.35
C ARG A 12 -29.38 34.39 5.34
N LEU A 13 -28.93 35.48 4.74
CA LEU A 13 -27.77 35.48 3.84
C LEU A 13 -26.49 35.06 4.56
N GLY A 14 -26.28 35.52 5.80
CA GLY A 14 -25.16 35.10 6.64
C GLY A 14 -25.13 33.59 6.86
N TYR A 15 -26.27 32.98 7.22
CA TYR A 15 -26.34 31.53 7.38
C TYR A 15 -26.10 30.76 6.09
N ILE A 16 -26.63 31.24 4.96
CA ILE A 16 -26.36 30.62 3.65
C ILE A 16 -24.86 30.66 3.32
N LEU A 17 -24.19 31.78 3.57
CA LEU A 17 -22.75 31.92 3.36
C LEU A 17 -21.95 30.96 4.26
N ILE A 18 -22.31 30.85 5.54
CA ILE A 18 -21.67 29.93 6.48
C ILE A 18 -21.84 28.48 6.03
N SER A 19 -23.05 28.08 5.60
CA SER A 19 -23.29 26.73 5.10
C SER A 19 -22.48 26.41 3.83
N ILE A 20 -22.33 27.37 2.92
CA ILE A 20 -21.47 27.22 1.73
C ILE A 20 -20.00 27.03 2.14
N LEU A 21 -19.50 27.85 3.07
CA LEU A 21 -18.11 27.74 3.53
C LEU A 21 -17.82 26.38 4.19
N ILE A 22 -18.74 25.89 5.03
CA ILE A 22 -18.62 24.55 5.64
C ILE A 22 -18.63 23.47 4.56
N GLY A 23 -19.53 23.58 3.57
CA GLY A 23 -19.57 22.65 2.43
C GLY A 23 -18.27 22.64 1.65
N CYS A 24 -17.69 23.81 1.36
CA CYS A 24 -16.40 23.91 0.69
C CYS A 24 -15.26 23.30 1.52
N MET A 25 -15.21 23.54 2.82
CA MET A 25 -14.20 22.93 3.71
C MET A 25 -14.35 21.41 3.75
N ALA A 26 -15.58 20.90 3.87
CA ALA A 26 -15.86 19.47 3.88
C ALA A 26 -15.50 18.81 2.54
N TYR A 27 -15.81 19.45 1.41
CA TYR A 27 -15.46 18.95 0.09
C TYR A 27 -13.95 18.82 -0.11
N ASN A 28 -13.19 19.87 0.24
CA ASN A 28 -11.72 19.83 0.14
C ASN A 28 -11.15 18.75 1.06
N SER A 29 -11.63 18.64 2.30
CA SER A 29 -11.18 17.60 3.22
C SER A 29 -11.47 16.19 2.69
N LEU A 30 -12.66 15.95 2.15
CA LEU A 30 -13.01 14.65 1.55
C LEU A 30 -12.13 14.32 0.33
N TYR A 31 -11.83 15.32 -0.50
CA TYR A 31 -10.92 15.15 -1.64
C TYR A 31 -9.51 14.77 -1.16
N GLU A 32 -8.97 15.48 -0.17
CA GLU A 32 -7.68 15.16 0.44
C GLU A 32 -7.67 13.75 1.07
N TRP A 33 -8.76 13.35 1.73
CA TRP A 33 -8.89 12.00 2.29
C TRP A 33 -8.83 10.92 1.20
N GLN A 34 -9.47 11.13 0.05
CA GLN A 34 -9.40 10.19 -1.07
C GLN A 34 -8.00 10.09 -1.66
N GLU A 35 -7.28 11.23 -1.75
CA GLU A 35 -5.89 11.25 -2.22
C GLU A 35 -4.95 10.51 -1.25
N ILE A 36 -5.14 10.69 0.06
CA ILE A 36 -4.40 9.97 1.10
C ILE A 36 -4.68 8.47 1.04
N GLU A 37 -5.93 8.05 0.83
CA GLU A 37 -6.30 6.63 0.72
C GLU A 37 -5.67 5.97 -0.51
N ALA A 38 -5.63 6.68 -1.65
CA ALA A 38 -4.92 6.23 -2.84
C ALA A 38 -3.41 6.09 -2.61
N LEU A 39 -2.79 7.04 -1.89
CA LEU A 39 -1.38 6.98 -1.50
C LEU A 39 -1.10 5.84 -0.52
N GLU A 40 -1.99 5.58 0.44
CA GLU A 40 -1.86 4.48 1.41
C GLU A 40 -1.95 3.13 0.72
N LEU A 41 -2.88 2.96 -0.23
CA LEU A 41 -2.98 1.76 -1.05
C LEU A 41 -1.70 1.54 -1.88
N GLY A 42 -1.16 2.60 -2.46
CA GLY A 42 0.13 2.56 -3.17
C GLY A 42 1.29 2.14 -2.25
N ASN A 43 1.37 2.73 -1.06
CA ASN A 43 2.39 2.39 -0.07
C ASN A 43 2.28 0.94 0.42
N LYS A 44 1.05 0.44 0.63
CA LYS A 44 0.83 -0.95 1.02
C LYS A 44 1.33 -1.91 -0.07
N LYS A 45 1.06 -1.61 -1.34
CA LYS A 45 1.56 -2.41 -2.47
C LYS A 45 3.10 -2.40 -2.52
N ILE A 46 3.73 -1.25 -2.26
CA ILE A 46 5.20 -1.14 -2.19
C ILE A 46 5.76 -1.97 -1.02
N ASP A 47 5.11 -1.93 0.14
CA ASP A 47 5.52 -2.72 1.31
C ASP A 47 5.40 -4.24 1.06
N GLU A 48 4.31 -4.67 0.43
CA GLU A 48 4.12 -6.07 0.00
C GLU A 48 5.22 -6.51 -0.97
N LEU A 49 5.53 -5.70 -1.99
CA LEU A 49 6.61 -5.97 -2.92
C LEU A 49 7.98 -6.03 -2.22
N ARG A 50 8.25 -5.12 -1.28
CA ARG A 50 9.50 -5.14 -0.49
C ARG A 50 9.63 -6.42 0.33
N LYS A 51 8.55 -6.86 0.97
CA LYS A 51 8.52 -8.14 1.72
C LYS A 51 8.77 -9.33 0.82
N GLU A 52 8.15 -9.33 -0.36
CA GLU A 52 8.31 -10.42 -1.33
C GLU A 52 9.75 -10.50 -1.86
N ILE A 53 10.35 -9.36 -2.22
CA ILE A 53 11.77 -9.25 -2.61
C ILE A 53 12.69 -9.72 -1.49
N ASN A 54 12.45 -9.27 -0.25
CA ASN A 54 13.28 -9.67 0.89
C ASN A 54 13.20 -11.18 1.15
N ASN A 55 12.01 -11.77 1.02
CA ASN A 55 11.83 -13.22 1.14
C ASN A 55 12.63 -13.97 0.05
N ILE A 56 12.58 -13.51 -1.20
CA ILE A 56 13.39 -14.11 -2.28
C ILE A 56 14.89 -14.01 -1.95
N ASN A 57 15.37 -12.84 -1.54
CA ASN A 57 16.77 -12.65 -1.19
C ASN A 57 17.21 -13.62 -0.08
N ILE A 58 16.39 -13.78 0.97
CA ILE A 58 16.68 -14.73 2.06
C ILE A 58 16.74 -16.17 1.54
N GLN A 59 15.80 -16.59 0.68
CA GLN A 59 15.81 -17.94 0.11
C GLN A 59 17.01 -18.16 -0.80
N MET A 60 17.38 -17.16 -1.60
CA MET A 60 18.54 -17.20 -2.48
C MET A 60 19.85 -17.31 -1.69
N ILE A 61 20.00 -16.56 -0.59
CA ILE A 61 21.15 -16.68 0.32
C ILE A 61 21.22 -18.08 0.93
N LYS A 62 20.09 -18.60 1.44
CA LYS A 62 20.04 -19.96 2.00
C LYS A 62 20.40 -21.02 0.96
N PHE A 63 19.98 -20.83 -0.28
CA PHE A 63 20.33 -21.72 -1.38
C PHE A 63 21.80 -21.66 -1.74
N SER A 64 22.38 -20.45 -1.81
CA SER A 64 23.81 -20.25 -2.03
C SER A 64 24.64 -20.92 -0.95
N LEU A 65 24.25 -20.75 0.31
CA LEU A 65 24.91 -21.37 1.46
C LEU A 65 24.83 -22.90 1.40
N LEU A 66 23.70 -23.46 0.95
CA LEU A 66 23.59 -24.92 0.76
C LEU A 66 24.68 -25.42 -0.19
N GLY A 67 24.90 -24.70 -1.30
CA GLY A 67 25.89 -25.05 -2.31
C GLY A 67 27.34 -25.04 -1.82
N GLU A 68 27.65 -24.38 -0.69
CA GLU A 68 29.00 -24.40 -0.11
C GLU A 68 29.39 -25.77 0.46
N THR A 69 28.41 -26.59 0.88
CA THR A 69 28.63 -27.93 1.44
C THR A 69 28.47 -29.06 0.42
N ILE A 70 28.45 -28.75 -0.88
CA ILE A 70 28.15 -29.71 -1.96
C ILE A 70 29.05 -30.96 -1.99
N LEU A 71 30.30 -30.82 -1.52
CA LEU A 71 31.27 -31.92 -1.43
C LEU A 71 30.91 -32.97 -0.36
N GLU A 72 30.06 -32.63 0.60
CA GLU A 72 29.64 -33.50 1.71
C GLU A 72 28.24 -34.11 1.49
N TRP A 73 27.60 -33.81 0.36
CA TRP A 73 26.22 -34.20 0.10
C TRP A 73 26.05 -35.70 -0.19
N ASN A 74 24.94 -36.27 0.30
CA ASN A 74 24.42 -37.57 -0.12
C ASN A 74 23.21 -37.43 -1.07
N ASP A 75 22.68 -38.55 -1.56
CA ASP A 75 21.54 -38.56 -2.49
C ASP A 75 20.28 -37.82 -1.96
N LYS A 76 20.03 -37.85 -0.64
CA LYS A 76 18.90 -37.11 -0.02
C LYS A 76 19.14 -35.60 -0.01
N ASP A 77 20.39 -35.17 0.16
CA ASP A 77 20.75 -33.75 0.12
C ASP A 77 20.61 -33.19 -1.30
N ILE A 78 20.93 -34.02 -2.30
CA ILE A 78 20.72 -33.70 -3.72
C ILE A 78 19.23 -33.55 -4.03
N GLU A 79 18.37 -34.47 -3.57
CA GLU A 79 16.92 -34.34 -3.74
C GLU A 79 16.37 -33.09 -3.03
N HIS A 80 16.84 -32.81 -1.82
CA HIS A 80 16.44 -31.62 -1.07
C HIS A 80 16.84 -30.33 -1.79
N TYR A 81 18.06 -30.27 -2.33
CA TYR A 81 18.51 -29.16 -3.15
C TYR A 81 17.65 -28.97 -4.40
N HIS A 82 17.31 -30.06 -5.08
CA HIS A 82 16.49 -30.02 -6.30
C HIS A 82 15.07 -29.51 -6.03
N ALA A 83 14.45 -29.94 -4.92
CA ALA A 83 13.15 -29.43 -4.49
C ALA A 83 13.20 -27.93 -4.17
N ARG A 84 14.26 -27.49 -3.49
CA ARG A 84 14.46 -26.09 -3.10
C ARG A 84 14.74 -25.19 -4.30
N ARG A 85 15.47 -25.70 -5.29
CA ARG A 85 15.67 -25.05 -6.59
C ARG A 85 14.36 -24.86 -7.34
N MET A 86 13.52 -25.89 -7.44
CA MET A 86 12.20 -25.78 -8.07
C MET A 86 11.29 -24.76 -7.36
N ALA A 87 11.32 -24.72 -6.02
CA ALA A 87 10.58 -23.72 -5.26
C ALA A 87 11.06 -22.28 -5.56
N MET A 88 12.38 -22.07 -5.66
CA MET A 88 12.96 -20.77 -6.00
C MET A 88 12.67 -20.35 -7.44
N ASP A 89 12.77 -21.26 -8.40
CA ASP A 89 12.40 -21.01 -9.81
C ASP A 89 10.91 -20.64 -9.92
N SER A 90 10.04 -21.30 -9.15
CA SER A 90 8.61 -20.95 -9.08
C SER A 90 8.38 -19.57 -8.46
N MET A 91 9.12 -19.18 -7.42
CA MET A 91 9.04 -17.84 -6.84
C MET A 91 9.48 -16.78 -7.84
N LEU A 92 10.60 -17.00 -8.54
CA LEU A 92 11.12 -16.06 -9.55
C LEU A 92 10.16 -15.91 -10.74
N CYS A 93 9.50 -16.99 -11.16
CA CYS A 93 8.51 -16.94 -12.24
C CYS A 93 7.31 -16.04 -11.90
N ARG A 94 6.90 -15.97 -10.62
CA ARG A 94 5.80 -15.09 -10.17
C ARG A 94 6.14 -13.59 -10.23
N PHE A 95 7.42 -13.24 -10.34
CA PHE A 95 7.90 -11.87 -10.45
C PHE A 95 8.12 -11.39 -11.89
N LYS A 96 8.01 -12.28 -12.88
CA LYS A 96 8.15 -11.94 -14.30
C LYS A 96 6.89 -11.26 -14.82
#